data_AF-A0A2G6TBR3-F1
#
_entry.id   AF-A0A2G6TBR3-F1
#
_cell.length_a   1.000
_cell.length_b   1.000
_cell.length_c   1.000
_cell.angle_alpha   90.00
_cell.angle_beta   90.00
_cell.angle_gamma   90.00
#
_symmetry.space_group_name_H-M   'P 1'
#
loop_
_entity.id
_entity.type
_entity.pdbx_description
1 polymer ?
#
loop_
_entity_poly.entity_id
_entity_poly.type
_entity_poly.pdbx_seq_one_letter_code
_entity_poly.pdbx_strand_id
1 'polypeptide(L)'
;MKRTSLFGAALIALLMFSCQKENSQENSSVVSKVEQENWQTAKLDAKFAASQKQVTAYLFLTDAMSKLVETPNVEFVQFVLGYSDNTLQIKVIGVDKGGKELASVDSEILKDASDTDKLSALKISSGKTNKGTTLLNEHLISADVALDGINTWQKKLSAVSDLDEILSYEGARFKHYSIESAIIVDMLKNKNTVNIGVFLGLNPIGKVTTFLIGLDKSNSIKKTSLTSKEADAGDVYDGTRPSPPF
;
A
#
# COMPACT_ATOMS: atom_id res chain seq x y z
N MET A 1 -48.96 46.97 -30.90
CA MET A 1 -47.61 47.35 -31.38
C MET A 1 -46.62 47.26 -30.22
N LYS A 2 -45.36 47.00 -30.52
CA LYS A 2 -44.31 46.45 -29.66
C LYS A 2 -43.70 47.45 -28.64
N ARG A 3 -43.25 46.87 -27.50
CA ARG A 3 -42.05 47.13 -26.67
C ARG A 3 -41.76 48.52 -26.10
N THR A 4 -41.44 48.53 -24.80
CA THR A 4 -40.33 49.18 -24.02
C THR A 4 -40.84 49.35 -22.57
N SER A 5 -40.10 49.40 -21.46
CA SER A 5 -38.70 49.35 -21.02
C SER A 5 -38.79 49.32 -19.46
N LEU A 6 -38.23 48.34 -18.73
CA LEU A 6 -37.02 48.43 -17.88
C LEU A 6 -37.16 49.16 -16.52
N PHE A 7 -36.56 48.55 -15.49
CA PHE A 7 -36.19 49.01 -14.12
C PHE A 7 -36.97 48.46 -12.91
N GLY A 8 -36.22 47.81 -12.00
CA GLY A 8 -36.66 47.39 -10.68
C GLY A 8 -35.70 46.41 -10.02
N ALA A 9 -34.48 46.85 -9.70
CA ALA A 9 -33.47 46.08 -8.97
C ALA A 9 -33.73 46.11 -7.45
N ALA A 10 -33.60 44.97 -6.79
CA ALA A 10 -33.22 44.88 -5.37
C ALA A 10 -32.53 43.51 -5.13
N LEU A 11 -31.20 43.51 -5.19
CA LEU A 11 -30.35 42.40 -4.75
C LEU A 11 -30.31 42.38 -3.22
N ILE A 12 -30.75 41.29 -2.59
CA ILE A 12 -30.46 41.01 -1.19
C ILE A 12 -29.21 40.14 -1.16
N ALA A 13 -28.06 40.75 -0.88
CA ALA A 13 -26.82 40.04 -0.56
C ALA A 13 -26.80 39.76 0.95
N LEU A 14 -27.13 38.54 1.35
CA LEU A 14 -26.90 38.01 2.69
C LEU A 14 -25.53 37.32 2.71
N LEU A 15 -24.48 38.09 3.02
CA LEU A 15 -23.15 37.56 3.33
C LEU A 15 -23.10 37.22 4.82
N MET A 16 -23.44 35.98 5.16
CA MET A 16 -23.10 35.39 6.46
C MET A 16 -21.69 34.83 6.36
N PHE A 17 -20.70 35.59 6.83
CA PHE A 17 -19.36 35.09 7.12
C PHE A 17 -19.41 34.25 8.41
N SER A 18 -19.63 32.95 8.26
CA SER A 18 -19.15 31.96 9.23
C SER A 18 -17.81 31.44 8.73
N CYS A 19 -16.72 32.09 9.14
CA CYS A 19 -15.41 31.46 9.16
C CYS A 19 -15.45 30.36 10.23
N GLN A 20 -15.94 29.18 9.88
CA GLN A 20 -15.61 27.98 10.61
C GLN A 20 -14.13 27.71 10.35
N LYS A 21 -13.33 27.93 11.40
CA LYS A 21 -11.93 27.57 11.47
C LYS A 21 -11.83 26.04 11.30
N GLU A 22 -11.51 25.60 10.08
CA GLU A 22 -11.10 24.23 9.81
C GLU A 22 -9.83 23.93 10.62
N ASN A 23 -9.99 23.20 11.71
CA ASN A 23 -8.92 22.35 12.21
C ASN A 23 -8.89 21.13 11.30
N SER A 24 -8.22 21.23 10.15
CA SER A 24 -7.77 20.06 9.42
C SER A 24 -6.49 19.55 10.08
N GLN A 25 -6.66 18.65 11.04
CA GLN A 25 -5.65 17.65 11.29
C GLN A 25 -5.74 16.64 10.14
N GLU A 26 -5.17 17.01 8.99
CA GLU A 26 -5.09 16.17 7.80
C GLU A 26 -4.08 15.04 8.05
N ASN A 27 -4.60 13.91 8.49
CA ASN A 27 -4.00 12.59 8.27
C ASN A 27 -5.16 11.68 7.86
N SER A 28 -5.43 11.64 6.55
CA SER A 28 -6.34 10.65 5.96
C SER A 28 -5.89 10.38 4.52
N SER A 29 -5.02 9.39 4.34
CA SER A 29 -4.59 8.90 3.03
C SER A 29 -5.69 8.02 2.41
N VAL A 30 -6.76 8.68 1.95
CA VAL A 30 -7.65 8.11 0.94
C VAL A 30 -6.92 8.22 -0.39
N VAL A 31 -6.58 7.12 -1.07
CA VAL A 31 -6.16 7.23 -2.49
C VAL A 31 -7.40 7.56 -3.31
N SER A 32 -7.61 8.84 -3.52
CA SER A 32 -8.63 9.39 -4.40
C SER A 32 -8.33 9.07 -5.86
N LYS A 33 -9.36 9.19 -6.72
CA LYS A 33 -9.18 9.11 -8.17
C LYS A 33 -8.11 10.09 -8.67
N VAL A 34 -8.03 11.27 -8.04
CA VAL A 34 -7.03 12.30 -8.35
C VAL A 34 -5.62 11.78 -8.06
N GLU A 35 -5.38 11.11 -6.93
CA GLU A 35 -4.07 10.56 -6.62
C GLU A 35 -3.66 9.42 -7.55
N GLN A 36 -4.60 8.61 -8.02
CA GLN A 36 -4.33 7.59 -9.03
C GLN A 36 -3.93 8.22 -10.37
N GLU A 37 -4.62 9.28 -10.79
CA GLU A 37 -4.29 10.04 -12.00
C GLU A 37 -2.92 10.74 -11.86
N ASN A 38 -2.65 11.33 -10.68
CA ASN A 38 -1.36 11.92 -10.35
C ASN A 38 -0.26 10.87 -10.43
N TRP A 39 -0.49 9.67 -9.92
CA TRP A 39 0.50 8.60 -9.97
C TRP A 39 0.91 8.24 -11.40
N GLN A 40 -0.02 8.22 -12.35
CA GLN A 40 0.29 7.91 -13.74
C GLN A 40 1.12 9.00 -14.44
N THR A 41 1.14 10.22 -13.91
CA THR A 41 1.77 11.39 -14.57
C THR A 41 2.86 12.06 -13.73
N ALA A 42 3.03 11.67 -12.46
CA ALA A 42 3.99 12.21 -11.52
C ALA A 42 5.41 12.18 -12.06
N LYS A 43 6.30 13.06 -11.60
CA LYS A 43 7.73 12.94 -11.90
C LYS A 43 8.38 12.14 -10.78
N LEU A 44 9.01 11.02 -11.13
CA LEU A 44 9.76 10.19 -10.19
C LEU A 44 11.19 10.74 -10.07
N ASP A 45 11.29 11.97 -9.58
CA ASP A 45 12.54 12.73 -9.48
C ASP A 45 13.17 12.63 -8.07
N ALA A 46 14.18 13.46 -7.80
CA ALA A 46 14.86 13.48 -6.52
C ALA A 46 13.95 13.80 -5.33
N LYS A 47 12.84 14.55 -5.52
CA LYS A 47 11.87 14.82 -4.45
C LYS A 47 11.06 13.58 -4.13
N PHE A 48 10.62 12.87 -5.17
CA PHE A 48 9.96 11.58 -4.99
C PHE A 48 10.88 10.62 -4.26
N ALA A 49 12.10 10.46 -4.75
CA ALA A 49 13.07 9.57 -4.15
C ALA A 49 13.37 9.92 -2.68
N ALA A 50 13.58 11.20 -2.37
CA ALA A 50 13.86 11.66 -1.02
C ALA A 50 12.68 11.41 -0.06
N SER A 51 11.45 11.62 -0.50
CA SER A 51 10.26 11.34 0.33
C SER A 51 10.05 9.83 0.51
N GLN A 52 10.14 9.08 -0.58
CA GLN A 52 9.90 7.64 -0.59
C GLN A 52 10.93 6.87 0.23
N LYS A 53 12.18 7.34 0.33
CA LYS A 53 13.21 6.77 1.22
C LYS A 53 12.85 6.82 2.69
N GLN A 54 11.97 7.75 3.09
CA GLN A 54 11.52 7.85 4.47
C GLN A 54 10.39 6.87 4.77
N VAL A 55 9.78 6.26 3.75
CA VAL A 55 8.68 5.32 3.91
C VAL A 55 9.23 3.92 4.14
N THR A 56 8.96 3.40 5.34
CA THR A 56 9.28 2.02 5.72
C THR A 56 8.24 1.06 5.15
N ALA A 57 6.96 1.35 5.42
CA ALA A 57 5.83 0.49 5.05
C ALA A 57 4.52 1.29 4.99
N TYR A 58 3.53 0.71 4.32
CA TYR A 58 2.13 1.12 4.36
C TYR A 58 1.39 0.17 5.29
N LEU A 59 0.79 0.70 6.35
CA LEU A 59 0.17 -0.08 7.42
C LEU A 59 -1.33 -0.20 7.19
N PHE A 60 -1.83 -1.42 7.33
CA PHE A 60 -3.25 -1.73 7.30
C PHE A 60 -3.64 -2.46 8.58
N LEU A 61 -4.54 -1.86 9.36
CA LEU A 61 -5.06 -2.48 10.58
C LEU A 61 -5.75 -3.80 10.26
N THR A 62 -5.45 -4.86 11.03
CA THR A 62 -6.03 -6.19 10.81
C THR A 62 -7.55 -6.18 10.91
N ASP A 63 -8.12 -5.38 11.81
CA ASP A 63 -9.58 -5.27 11.96
C ASP A 63 -10.25 -4.69 10.70
N ALA A 64 -9.59 -3.74 10.02
CA ALA A 64 -10.08 -3.17 8.78
C ALA A 64 -9.94 -4.16 7.62
N MET A 65 -8.80 -4.86 7.55
CA MET A 65 -8.54 -5.90 6.55
C MET A 65 -9.48 -7.10 6.71
N SER A 66 -9.84 -7.48 7.94
CA SER A 66 -10.83 -8.56 8.22
C SER A 66 -12.18 -8.21 7.61
N LYS A 67 -12.69 -7.00 7.88
CA LYS A 67 -13.95 -6.52 7.28
C LYS A 67 -13.90 -6.50 5.75
N LEU A 68 -12.76 -6.13 5.18
CA LEU A 68 -12.57 -6.12 3.73
C LEU A 68 -12.69 -7.52 3.12
N VAL A 69 -12.01 -8.52 3.68
CA VAL A 69 -12.06 -9.89 3.14
C VAL A 69 -13.33 -10.67 3.52
N GLU A 70 -14.02 -10.26 4.58
CA GLU A 70 -15.35 -10.77 4.95
C GLU A 70 -16.48 -10.20 4.08
N THR A 71 -16.20 -9.15 3.29
CA THR A 71 -17.18 -8.57 2.38
C THR A 71 -17.58 -9.61 1.32
N PRO A 72 -18.88 -9.90 1.13
CA PRO A 72 -19.33 -10.94 0.21
C PRO A 72 -18.80 -10.73 -1.22
N ASN A 73 -18.33 -11.82 -1.84
CA ASN A 73 -17.80 -11.88 -3.20
C ASN A 73 -16.44 -11.20 -3.42
N VAL A 74 -15.75 -10.74 -2.37
CA VAL A 74 -14.34 -10.35 -2.49
C VAL A 74 -13.52 -11.60 -2.78
N GLU A 75 -12.87 -11.62 -3.95
CA GLU A 75 -11.99 -12.72 -4.35
C GLU A 75 -10.53 -12.29 -4.36
N PHE A 76 -10.25 -11.06 -4.78
CA PHE A 76 -8.92 -10.48 -4.80
C PHE A 76 -8.86 -9.21 -3.96
N VAL A 77 -7.67 -8.95 -3.46
CA VAL A 77 -7.30 -7.72 -2.76
C VAL A 77 -6.29 -7.00 -3.65
N GLN A 78 -6.56 -5.73 -3.95
CA GLN A 78 -5.71 -4.90 -4.79
C GLN A 78 -5.10 -3.75 -3.99
N PHE A 79 -3.79 -3.59 -4.09
CA PHE A 79 -3.01 -2.47 -3.55
C PHE A 79 -2.91 -1.39 -4.61
N VAL A 80 -3.86 -0.47 -4.62
CA VAL A 80 -4.00 0.60 -5.62
C VAL A 80 -2.99 1.72 -5.33
N LEU A 81 -2.23 2.07 -6.36
CA LEU A 81 -1.17 3.06 -6.28
C LEU A 81 -1.70 4.46 -6.57
N GLY A 82 -1.33 5.39 -5.69
CA GLY A 82 -1.59 6.81 -5.83
C GLY A 82 -0.33 7.65 -5.60
N TYR A 83 -0.44 8.96 -5.79
CA TYR A 83 0.65 9.88 -5.57
C TYR A 83 0.16 11.19 -4.97
N SER A 84 0.72 11.52 -3.80
CA SER A 84 0.50 12.78 -3.09
C SER A 84 1.76 13.19 -2.34
N ASP A 85 2.02 14.49 -2.25
CA ASP A 85 3.15 15.06 -1.50
C ASP A 85 4.51 14.42 -1.81
N ASN A 86 4.78 14.22 -3.11
CA ASN A 86 5.98 13.55 -3.60
C ASN A 86 6.16 12.11 -3.08
N THR A 87 5.11 11.47 -2.58
CA THR A 87 5.17 10.15 -1.97
C THR A 87 4.17 9.25 -2.65
N LEU A 88 4.56 7.99 -2.88
CA LEU A 88 3.60 6.97 -3.30
C LEU A 88 2.56 6.81 -2.18
N GLN A 89 1.31 6.66 -2.56
CA GLN A 89 0.20 6.34 -1.68
C GLN A 89 -0.28 4.94 -2.03
N ILE A 90 -0.74 4.17 -1.04
CA ILE A 90 -1.35 2.87 -1.27
C ILE A 90 -2.69 2.79 -0.55
N LYS A 91 -3.72 2.38 -1.29
CA LYS A 91 -5.03 2.00 -0.77
C LYS A 91 -5.27 0.53 -1.06
N VAL A 92 -5.96 -0.16 -0.18
CA VAL A 92 -6.42 -1.53 -0.43
C VAL A 92 -7.87 -1.50 -0.87
N ILE A 93 -8.21 -2.23 -1.94
CA ILE A 93 -9.59 -2.50 -2.33
C ILE A 93 -9.82 -4.01 -2.42
N GLY A 94 -11.00 -4.46 -1.99
CA GLY A 94 -11.49 -5.81 -2.25
C GLY A 94 -12.30 -5.81 -3.53
N VAL A 95 -12.00 -6.72 -4.45
CA VAL A 95 -12.68 -6.83 -5.74
C VAL A 95 -13.22 -8.23 -6.00
N ASP A 96 -14.29 -8.32 -6.79
CA ASP A 96 -14.78 -9.60 -7.32
C ASP A 96 -13.92 -10.11 -8.51
N LYS A 97 -14.29 -11.26 -9.08
CA LYS A 97 -13.66 -11.83 -10.29
C LYS A 97 -13.64 -10.89 -11.49
N GLY A 98 -14.61 -9.98 -11.58
CA GLY A 98 -14.73 -9.00 -12.66
C GLY A 98 -13.89 -7.74 -12.42
N GLY A 99 -13.22 -7.63 -11.28
CA GLY A 99 -12.46 -6.44 -10.89
C GLY A 99 -13.33 -5.31 -10.35
N LYS A 100 -14.61 -5.56 -10.00
CA LYS A 100 -15.47 -4.56 -9.39
C LYS A 100 -15.09 -4.36 -7.93
N GLU A 101 -14.83 -3.11 -7.54
CA GLU A 101 -14.61 -2.72 -6.14
C GLU A 101 -15.86 -2.97 -5.28
N LEU A 102 -15.66 -3.63 -4.14
CA LEU A 102 -16.70 -3.98 -3.18
C LEU A 102 -16.48 -3.34 -1.80
N ALA A 103 -15.23 -3.17 -1.40
CA ALA A 103 -14.82 -2.55 -0.14
C ALA A 103 -13.43 -1.94 -0.28
N SER A 104 -13.07 -1.04 0.65
CA SER A 104 -11.75 -0.44 0.64
C SER A 104 -11.23 -0.06 2.02
N VAL A 105 -9.92 -0.05 2.17
CA VAL A 105 -9.19 0.32 3.39
C VAL A 105 -8.02 1.23 3.01
N ASP A 106 -7.91 2.33 3.74
CA ASP A 106 -6.81 3.29 3.59
C ASP A 106 -5.59 2.84 4.40
N SER A 107 -4.39 3.17 3.89
CA SER A 107 -3.16 2.90 4.64
C SER A 107 -2.81 4.03 5.59
N GLU A 108 -2.02 3.72 6.62
CA GLU A 108 -1.21 4.70 7.33
C GLU A 108 0.26 4.54 6.87
N ILE A 109 0.94 5.65 6.52
CA ILE A 109 2.34 5.59 6.11
C ILE A 109 3.24 5.55 7.35
N LEU A 110 3.95 4.44 7.54
CA LEU A 110 5.01 4.35 8.53
C LEU A 110 6.28 5.00 7.98
N LYS A 111 6.69 6.11 8.60
CA LYS A 111 7.97 6.76 8.30
C LYS A 111 8.97 6.51 9.42
N ASP A 112 10.07 5.84 9.10
CA ASP A 112 11.18 5.65 10.04
C ASP A 112 12.49 5.52 9.27
N ALA A 113 13.31 6.57 9.25
CA ALA A 113 14.57 6.59 8.51
C ALA A 113 15.63 5.62 9.08
N SER A 114 15.35 4.94 10.21
CA SER A 114 16.27 4.05 10.93
C SER A 114 15.90 2.56 10.82
N ASP A 115 15.41 2.15 9.64
CA ASP A 115 14.94 0.80 9.24
C ASP A 115 15.82 -0.42 9.62
N THR A 116 17.06 -0.21 10.07
CA THR A 116 17.97 -1.26 10.52
C THR A 116 17.42 -2.13 11.64
N ASP A 117 16.58 -1.58 12.54
CA ASP A 117 16.10 -2.33 13.70
C ASP A 117 14.80 -3.10 13.41
N LYS A 118 13.88 -2.52 12.65
CA LYS A 118 12.57 -3.15 12.34
C LYS A 118 12.67 -4.31 11.35
N LEU A 119 13.58 -4.22 10.38
CA LEU A 119 13.85 -5.30 9.42
C LEU A 119 14.85 -6.34 9.95
N SER A 120 15.45 -6.12 11.15
CA SER A 120 16.46 -7.01 11.72
C SER A 120 15.95 -8.44 11.96
N ALA A 121 14.64 -8.61 12.22
CA ALA A 121 14.03 -9.91 12.40
C ALA A 121 14.07 -10.76 11.11
N LEU A 122 14.02 -10.13 9.93
CA LEU A 122 14.12 -10.83 8.65
C LEU A 122 15.51 -11.40 8.40
N LYS A 123 16.57 -10.80 8.96
CA LYS A 123 17.96 -11.30 8.82
C LYS A 123 18.19 -12.65 9.50
N ILE A 124 17.39 -12.97 10.51
CA ILE A 124 17.56 -14.14 11.38
C ILE A 124 16.65 -15.29 10.92
N SER A 125 15.63 -15.00 10.12
CA SER A 125 14.71 -15.97 9.57
C SER A 125 15.17 -16.39 8.17
N SER A 126 15.59 -17.65 8.00
CA SER A 126 16.03 -18.18 6.70
C SER A 126 15.05 -19.21 6.10
N GLY A 127 13.95 -19.49 6.79
CA GLY A 127 13.00 -20.54 6.42
C GLY A 127 11.69 -19.98 5.89
N LYS A 128 11.09 -20.70 4.94
CA LYS A 128 9.65 -20.59 4.64
C LYS A 128 8.92 -21.62 5.49
N THR A 129 7.77 -21.26 6.05
CA THR A 129 6.85 -22.26 6.59
C THR A 129 6.27 -23.10 5.44
N ASN A 130 5.69 -24.26 5.74
CA ASN A 130 4.89 -25.00 4.77
C ASN A 130 3.42 -24.76 5.11
N LYS A 131 2.68 -24.18 4.18
CA LYS A 131 1.26 -23.89 4.32
C LYS A 131 0.43 -25.06 3.82
N GLY A 132 -0.75 -25.25 4.40
CA GLY A 132 -1.63 -26.38 4.08
C GLY A 132 -2.23 -26.37 2.66
N THR A 133 -1.94 -25.36 1.84
CA THR A 133 -2.47 -25.22 0.48
C THR A 133 -1.39 -24.78 -0.51
N THR A 134 -1.55 -25.18 -1.78
CA THR A 134 -0.65 -24.76 -2.87
C THR A 134 -0.63 -23.24 -3.02
N LEU A 135 -1.81 -22.61 -3.03
CA LEU A 135 -1.95 -21.15 -3.15
C LEU A 135 -1.12 -20.40 -2.10
N LEU A 136 -1.20 -20.79 -0.82
CA LEU A 136 -0.45 -20.12 0.23
C LEU A 136 1.06 -20.33 0.08
N ASN A 137 1.49 -21.52 -0.36
CA ASN A 137 2.90 -21.82 -0.60
C ASN A 137 3.48 -21.08 -1.81
N GLU A 138 2.67 -20.81 -2.84
CA GLU A 138 3.09 -20.06 -4.03
C GLU A 138 3.45 -18.61 -3.70
N HIS A 139 2.67 -17.97 -2.84
CA HIS A 139 2.91 -16.58 -2.41
C HIS A 139 3.95 -16.44 -1.30
N LEU A 140 4.36 -17.55 -0.66
CA LEU A 140 5.26 -17.51 0.46
C LEU A 140 6.70 -17.27 0.01
N ILE A 141 7.28 -16.17 0.46
CA ILE A 141 8.65 -15.76 0.18
C ILE A 141 9.51 -15.93 1.42
N SER A 142 10.80 -16.23 1.22
CA SER A 142 11.75 -16.35 2.31
C SER A 142 12.15 -14.96 2.80
N ALA A 143 12.32 -14.81 4.10
CA ALA A 143 12.56 -13.49 4.70
C ALA A 143 13.85 -12.82 4.19
N ASP A 144 14.86 -13.60 3.79
CA ASP A 144 16.08 -13.10 3.16
C ASP A 144 15.82 -12.48 1.78
N VAL A 145 14.98 -13.11 0.94
CA VAL A 145 14.59 -12.58 -0.37
C VAL A 145 13.79 -11.29 -0.21
N ALA A 146 12.85 -11.24 0.71
CA ALA A 146 12.09 -10.03 0.99
C ALA A 146 13.00 -8.90 1.48
N LEU A 147 13.92 -9.21 2.41
CA LEU A 147 14.88 -8.24 2.92
C LEU A 147 15.80 -7.70 1.82
N ASP A 148 16.34 -8.56 0.96
CA ASP A 148 17.18 -8.14 -0.16
C ASP A 148 16.41 -7.25 -1.15
N GLY A 149 15.17 -7.63 -1.48
CA GLY A 149 14.29 -6.82 -2.33
C GLY A 149 14.03 -5.43 -1.75
N ILE A 150 13.69 -5.33 -0.46
CA ILE A 150 13.45 -4.06 0.24
C ILE A 150 14.72 -3.20 0.26
N ASN A 151 15.87 -3.78 0.61
CA ASN A 151 17.15 -3.06 0.63
C ASN A 151 17.56 -2.57 -0.77
N THR A 152 17.31 -3.37 -1.80
CA THR A 152 17.64 -3.02 -3.18
C THR A 152 16.76 -1.87 -3.68
N TRP A 153 15.48 -1.84 -3.29
CA TRP A 153 14.61 -0.69 -3.54
C TRP A 153 15.13 0.59 -2.88
N GLN A 154 15.53 0.54 -1.61
CA GLN A 154 16.11 1.69 -0.90
C GLN A 154 17.42 2.19 -1.56
N LYS A 155 18.24 1.28 -2.09
CA LYS A 155 19.43 1.63 -2.88
C LYS A 155 19.05 2.31 -4.20
N LYS A 156 18.03 1.81 -4.92
CA LYS A 156 17.55 2.42 -6.16
C LYS A 156 17.00 3.82 -5.95
N LEU A 157 16.22 4.04 -4.90
CA LEU A 157 15.79 5.38 -4.50
C LEU A 157 16.98 6.30 -4.19
N SER A 158 18.04 5.78 -3.58
CA SER A 158 19.25 6.57 -3.30
C SER A 158 20.03 6.98 -4.55
N ALA A 159 20.00 6.15 -5.59
CA ALA A 159 20.65 6.45 -6.87
C ALA A 159 19.83 7.40 -7.76
N VAL A 160 18.50 7.48 -7.53
CA VAL A 160 17.56 8.27 -8.34
C VAL A 160 17.68 7.93 -9.84
N SER A 161 17.81 6.64 -10.16
CA SER A 161 17.94 6.15 -11.54
C SER A 161 16.86 5.12 -11.86
N ASP A 162 16.37 5.17 -13.11
CA ASP A 162 15.49 4.16 -13.71
C ASP A 162 14.17 3.92 -12.95
N LEU A 163 13.73 4.89 -12.11
CA LEU A 163 12.55 4.74 -11.26
C LEU A 163 11.28 4.48 -12.08
N ASP A 164 11.13 5.17 -13.21
CA ASP A 164 10.03 4.92 -14.14
C ASP A 164 10.07 3.53 -14.74
N GLU A 165 11.26 3.04 -15.11
CA GLU A 165 11.41 1.72 -15.72
C GLU A 165 11.02 0.62 -14.72
N ILE A 166 11.47 0.69 -13.48
CA ILE A 166 11.24 -0.37 -12.49
C ILE A 166 9.81 -0.38 -11.93
N LEU A 167 9.09 0.74 -12.05
CA LEU A 167 7.68 0.91 -11.64
C LEU A 167 6.70 0.78 -12.82
N SER A 168 7.17 0.37 -13.99
CA SER A 168 6.37 0.27 -15.20
C SER A 168 6.55 -1.06 -15.94
N TYR A 169 5.56 -1.41 -16.74
CA TYR A 169 5.66 -2.42 -17.78
C TYR A 169 5.33 -1.78 -19.13
N GLU A 170 6.19 -2.01 -20.13
CA GLU A 170 6.05 -1.43 -21.48
C GLU A 170 5.81 0.10 -21.46
N GLY A 171 6.46 0.81 -20.53
CA GLY A 171 6.33 2.26 -20.37
C GLY A 171 5.06 2.74 -19.64
N ALA A 172 4.16 1.82 -19.27
CA ALA A 172 2.98 2.12 -18.46
C ALA A 172 3.24 1.79 -16.99
N ARG A 173 3.07 2.78 -16.10
CA ARG A 173 3.23 2.58 -14.66
C ARG A 173 2.23 1.58 -14.12
N PHE A 174 2.68 0.77 -13.16
CA PHE A 174 1.78 -0.11 -12.40
C PHE A 174 0.68 0.72 -11.74
N LYS A 175 -0.57 0.27 -11.80
CA LYS A 175 -1.74 0.91 -11.22
C LYS A 175 -2.10 0.30 -9.89
N HIS A 176 -1.94 -1.01 -9.78
CA HIS A 176 -2.15 -1.75 -8.55
C HIS A 176 -1.37 -3.06 -8.59
N TYR A 177 -1.18 -3.64 -7.41
CA TYR A 177 -0.78 -5.04 -7.23
C TYR A 177 -2.00 -5.85 -6.77
N SER A 178 -2.12 -7.10 -7.18
CA SER A 178 -3.27 -7.96 -6.84
C SER A 178 -2.82 -9.22 -6.15
N ILE A 179 -3.61 -9.68 -5.18
CA ILE A 179 -3.41 -10.94 -4.47
C ILE A 179 -4.75 -11.59 -4.14
N GLU A 180 -4.80 -12.91 -4.03
CA GLU A 180 -5.96 -13.64 -3.57
C GLU A 180 -6.31 -13.27 -2.12
N SER A 181 -7.59 -13.03 -1.85
CA SER A 181 -8.11 -12.73 -0.51
C SER A 181 -7.75 -13.78 0.54
N ALA A 182 -7.61 -15.04 0.12
CA ALA A 182 -7.19 -16.15 0.97
C ALA A 182 -5.81 -15.92 1.64
N ILE A 183 -4.91 -15.16 1.00
CA ILE A 183 -3.61 -14.83 1.59
C ILE A 183 -3.78 -13.87 2.78
N ILE A 184 -4.61 -12.83 2.59
CA ILE A 184 -4.95 -11.89 3.68
C ILE A 184 -5.67 -12.61 4.81
N VAL A 185 -6.61 -13.52 4.50
CA VAL A 185 -7.29 -14.36 5.49
C VAL A 185 -6.29 -15.20 6.30
N ASP A 186 -5.22 -15.72 5.68
CA ASP A 186 -4.18 -16.44 6.41
C ASP A 186 -3.39 -15.53 7.35
N MET A 187 -2.98 -14.34 6.89
CA MET A 187 -2.27 -13.37 7.73
C MET A 187 -3.07 -12.93 8.96
N LEU A 188 -4.41 -12.88 8.84
CA LEU A 188 -5.33 -12.50 9.93
C LEU A 188 -5.47 -13.58 11.02
N LYS A 189 -5.01 -14.82 10.80
CA LYS A 189 -5.08 -15.89 11.81
C LYS A 189 -4.14 -15.63 12.99
N ASN A 190 -3.02 -14.94 12.76
CA ASN A 190 -2.08 -14.62 13.82
C ASN A 190 -2.60 -13.46 14.67
N LYS A 191 -3.12 -13.79 15.86
CA LYS A 191 -3.69 -12.84 16.82
C LYS A 191 -2.72 -11.79 17.38
N ASN A 192 -1.42 -11.96 17.15
CA ASN A 192 -0.40 -10.99 17.57
C ASN A 192 -0.11 -9.93 16.50
N THR A 193 -0.58 -10.15 15.28
CA THR A 193 -0.49 -9.17 14.20
C THR A 193 -1.58 -8.11 14.42
N VAL A 194 -1.17 -6.85 14.54
CA VAL A 194 -2.09 -5.70 14.62
C VAL A 194 -2.14 -4.95 13.31
N ASN A 195 -1.03 -4.94 12.56
CA ASN A 195 -0.96 -4.36 11.24
C ASN A 195 -0.44 -5.37 10.22
N ILE A 196 -1.04 -5.39 9.03
CA ILE A 196 -0.39 -5.92 7.84
C ILE A 196 0.43 -4.77 7.24
N GLY A 197 1.75 -4.91 7.26
CA GLY A 197 2.67 -3.97 6.64
C GLY A 197 2.92 -4.35 5.19
N VAL A 198 2.69 -3.42 4.28
CA VAL A 198 3.06 -3.53 2.86
C VAL A 198 4.37 -2.78 2.66
N PHE A 199 5.43 -3.54 2.37
CA PHE A 199 6.77 -3.04 2.07
C PHE A 199 6.98 -3.06 0.56
N LEU A 200 7.56 -1.99 0.03
CA LEU A 200 8.02 -1.99 -1.37
C LEU A 200 9.42 -2.57 -1.46
N GLY A 201 9.66 -3.38 -2.46
CA GLY A 201 10.98 -3.90 -2.79
C GLY A 201 11.10 -4.26 -4.26
N LEU A 202 12.28 -4.71 -4.68
CA LEU A 202 12.47 -5.24 -6.03
C LEU A 202 12.34 -6.76 -6.04
N ASN A 203 11.67 -7.29 -7.05
CA ASN A 203 11.67 -8.72 -7.35
C ASN A 203 12.96 -9.13 -8.09
N PRO A 204 13.21 -10.44 -8.31
CA PRO A 204 14.43 -10.91 -8.97
C PRO A 204 14.65 -10.41 -10.41
N ILE A 205 13.59 -9.94 -11.09
CA ILE A 205 13.69 -9.35 -12.44
C ILE A 205 13.85 -7.82 -12.41
N GLY A 206 14.02 -7.23 -11.22
CA GLY A 206 14.31 -5.81 -11.05
C GLY A 206 13.10 -4.87 -11.07
N LYS A 207 11.87 -5.40 -11.03
CA LYS A 207 10.64 -4.60 -10.96
C LYS A 207 10.19 -4.41 -9.52
N VAL A 208 9.57 -3.26 -9.23
CA VAL A 208 8.99 -3.01 -7.91
C VAL A 208 7.82 -3.95 -7.67
N THR A 209 7.82 -4.57 -6.50
CA THR A 209 6.79 -5.47 -5.97
C THR A 209 6.48 -5.10 -4.52
N THR A 210 5.42 -5.70 -3.99
CA THR A 210 5.04 -5.56 -2.58
C THR A 210 5.37 -6.84 -1.80
N PHE A 211 5.86 -6.68 -0.57
CA PHE A 211 6.00 -7.74 0.42
C PHE A 211 5.07 -7.43 1.60
N LEU A 212 4.21 -8.37 1.94
CA LEU A 212 3.24 -8.30 3.03
C LEU A 212 3.80 -9.01 4.25
N ILE A 213 3.90 -8.30 5.37
CA ILE A 213 4.48 -8.80 6.62
C ILE A 213 3.56 -8.43 7.78
N GLY A 214 3.31 -9.38 8.68
CA GLY A 214 2.58 -9.10 9.92
C GLY A 214 3.44 -8.30 10.92
N LEU A 215 2.86 -7.23 11.47
CA LEU A 215 3.52 -6.34 12.44
C LEU A 215 2.74 -6.30 13.76
N ASP A 216 3.47 -6.22 14.86
CA ASP A 216 2.89 -6.11 16.20
C ASP A 216 2.45 -4.67 16.54
N LYS A 217 1.99 -4.44 17.78
CA LYS A 217 1.55 -3.12 18.28
C LYS A 217 2.62 -2.03 18.23
N SER A 218 3.91 -2.40 18.14
CA SER A 218 5.03 -1.47 18.00
C SER A 218 5.45 -1.25 16.54
N ASN A 219 4.68 -1.79 15.58
CA ASN A 219 5.02 -1.84 14.17
C ASN A 219 6.36 -2.54 13.91
N SER A 220 6.67 -3.55 14.72
CA SER A 220 7.87 -4.37 14.58
C SER A 220 7.54 -5.73 13.99
N ILE A 221 8.46 -6.27 13.19
CA ILE A 221 8.41 -7.66 12.75
C ILE A 221 8.81 -8.52 13.94
N LYS A 222 7.94 -9.45 14.32
CA LYS A 222 8.20 -10.32 15.48
C LYS A 222 9.40 -11.22 15.19
N LYS A 223 10.36 -11.25 16.11
CA LYS A 223 11.48 -12.21 16.04
C LYS A 223 10.93 -13.62 16.23
N THR A 224 10.98 -14.44 15.20
CA THR A 224 10.80 -15.88 15.33
C THR A 224 11.99 -16.43 16.10
N SER A 225 11.75 -17.12 17.21
CA SER A 225 12.78 -17.94 17.84
C SER A 225 13.15 -19.05 16.86
N LEU A 226 14.44 -19.33 16.69
CA LEU A 226 14.97 -20.44 15.87
C LEU A 226 14.38 -21.82 16.24
N THR A 227 13.65 -21.92 17.36
CA THR A 227 13.08 -23.15 17.92
C THR A 227 11.56 -23.24 17.90
N SER A 228 10.82 -22.20 17.48
CA SER A 228 9.35 -22.26 17.49
C SER A 228 8.83 -23.07 16.29
N LYS A 229 8.27 -24.25 16.56
CA LYS A 229 7.53 -25.08 15.59
C LYS A 229 6.19 -24.48 15.17
N GLU A 230 5.84 -23.32 15.70
CA GLU A 230 4.63 -22.57 15.35
C GLU A 230 4.93 -21.72 14.12
N ALA A 231 4.44 -22.17 12.96
CA ALA A 231 4.25 -21.33 11.80
C ALA A 231 3.31 -20.20 12.20
N ASP A 232 3.77 -18.94 12.26
CA ASP A 232 2.87 -17.77 12.15
C ASP A 232 3.58 -16.42 12.34
N ALA A 233 4.75 -16.33 12.98
CA ALA A 233 5.30 -15.03 13.39
C ALA A 233 6.23 -14.37 12.36
N GLY A 234 6.56 -15.02 11.24
CA GLY A 234 7.55 -14.52 10.29
C GLY A 234 7.29 -14.86 8.82
N ASP A 235 6.06 -15.24 8.48
CA ASP A 235 5.69 -15.45 7.08
C ASP A 235 5.70 -14.12 6.33
N VAL A 236 6.30 -14.15 5.15
CA VAL A 236 6.33 -13.03 4.22
C VAL A 236 5.60 -13.47 2.96
N TYR A 237 4.57 -12.74 2.59
CA TYR A 237 3.84 -12.97 1.36
C TYR A 237 4.21 -11.92 0.32
N ASP A 238 4.20 -12.27 -0.95
CA ASP A 238 4.27 -11.25 -2.01
C ASP A 238 2.87 -10.74 -2.39
N GLY A 239 2.79 -9.54 -2.96
CA GLY A 239 1.56 -9.06 -3.61
C GLY A 239 1.61 -9.28 -5.12
N THR A 240 1.89 -10.51 -5.53
CA THR A 240 2.18 -10.81 -6.95
C THR A 240 0.93 -10.77 -7.82
N ARG A 241 0.75 -9.61 -8.45
CA ARG A 241 0.36 -9.42 -9.86
C ARG A 241 0.18 -7.94 -10.09
N PRO A 242 1.19 -7.21 -10.60
CA PRO A 242 0.99 -5.84 -10.99
C PRO A 242 0.04 -5.75 -12.18
N SER A 243 -0.57 -4.58 -12.34
CA SER A 243 -1.41 -4.23 -13.47
C SER A 243 -0.91 -2.91 -14.06
N PRO A 244 -0.53 -2.84 -15.35
CA PRO A 244 -0.47 -3.95 -16.30
C PRO A 244 0.51 -5.05 -15.85
N PRO A 245 0.26 -6.32 -16.24
CA PRO A 245 1.12 -7.43 -15.87
C PRO A 245 2.50 -7.31 -16.52
N PHE A 246 3.53 -7.83 -15.86
CA PHE A 246 4.87 -8.00 -16.43
C PHE A 246 5.08 -9.37 -17.08
#